data_AF-A0A3C0MC48-F1
#
_entry.id   AF-A0A3C0MC48-F1
#
_cell.length_a   1.000
_cell.length_b   1.000
_cell.length_c   1.000
_cell.angle_alpha   90.00
_cell.angle_beta   90.00
_cell.angle_gamma   90.00
#
_symmetry.space_group_name_H-M   'P 1'
#
loop_
_entity.id
_entity.type
_entity.pdbx_description
1 polymer ?
#
loop_
_entity_poly.entity_id
_entity_poly.type
_entity_poly.pdbx_seq_one_letter_code
_entity_poly.pdbx_strand_id
1 'polypeptide(L)'
;IALSSDGKQVFVGELVGQSVVVFDRDQRTNTLTRNRSIPVGTGVDNLTFADSGLLYIAGHPKLLSLALGYQRREDQPSPSEVVSLDPATDHIGRVFIDDGQQHAASSVALVDTVLDRIFIGSAFGPHVSVCDSEAAL
;
A
#
# COMPACT_ATOMS: atom_id res chain seq x y z
N ILE A 1 -0.92 6.44 -5.76
CA ILE A 1 -0.72 6.25 -7.22
C ILE A 1 0.72 5.82 -7.43
N ALA A 2 1.01 4.90 -8.35
CA ALA A 2 2.37 4.49 -8.72
C ALA A 2 2.48 4.28 -10.24
N LEU A 3 3.70 4.36 -10.78
CA LEU A 3 4.01 4.11 -12.19
C LEU A 3 4.87 2.85 -12.29
N SER A 4 4.58 1.95 -13.23
CA SER A 4 5.44 0.79 -13.50
C SER A 4 6.85 1.23 -13.89
N SER A 5 7.85 0.38 -13.66
CA SER A 5 9.26 0.66 -14.00
C SER A 5 9.47 0.97 -15.48
N ASP A 6 8.70 0.35 -16.37
CA ASP A 6 8.74 0.62 -17.82
C ASP A 6 7.90 1.84 -18.24
N GLY A 7 7.19 2.47 -17.30
CA GLY A 7 6.37 3.66 -17.51
C GLY A 7 5.12 3.45 -18.35
N LYS A 8 4.71 2.20 -18.63
CA LYS A 8 3.55 1.87 -19.46
C LYS A 8 2.26 1.73 -18.68
N GLN A 9 2.31 1.53 -17.37
CA GLN A 9 1.13 1.33 -16.55
C GLN A 9 1.11 2.25 -15.32
N VAL A 10 -0.06 2.80 -15.02
CA VAL A 10 -0.32 3.61 -13.83
C VAL A 10 -1.26 2.85 -12.91
N PHE A 11 -0.88 2.73 -11.65
CA PHE A 11 -1.63 2.05 -10.60
C PHE A 11 -2.25 3.10 -9.67
N VAL A 12 -3.56 3.04 -9.50
CA VAL A 12 -4.34 3.98 -8.69
C VAL A 12 -5.04 3.21 -7.59
N GLY A 13 -4.74 3.54 -6.35
CA GLY A 13 -5.41 2.98 -5.18
C GLY A 13 -6.77 3.61 -4.95
N GLU A 14 -7.77 2.78 -4.67
CA GLU A 14 -9.09 3.21 -4.25
C GLU A 14 -9.28 2.93 -2.76
N LEU A 15 -9.22 3.97 -1.93
CA LEU A 15 -9.39 3.84 -0.48
C LEU A 15 -10.72 3.18 -0.10
N VAL A 16 -11.85 3.66 -0.65
CA VAL A 16 -13.18 3.11 -0.35
C VAL A 16 -13.47 1.85 -1.19
N GLY A 17 -12.96 1.81 -2.43
CA GLY A 17 -13.15 0.68 -3.34
C GLY A 17 -12.35 -0.57 -2.95
N GLN A 18 -11.36 -0.43 -2.05
CA GLN A 18 -10.45 -1.48 -1.61
C GLN A 18 -9.78 -2.22 -2.78
N SER A 19 -9.43 -1.46 -3.81
CA SER A 19 -8.92 -1.98 -5.06
C SER A 19 -7.74 -1.16 -5.57
N VAL A 20 -6.91 -1.77 -6.40
CA VAL A 20 -5.94 -1.06 -7.24
C VAL A 20 -6.43 -1.11 -8.68
N VAL A 21 -6.71 0.05 -9.25
CA VAL A 21 -7.07 0.19 -10.66
C VAL A 21 -5.81 0.40 -11.49
N VAL A 22 -5.64 -0.43 -12.50
CA VAL A 22 -4.52 -0.36 -13.44
C VAL A 22 -4.97 0.33 -14.71
N PHE A 23 -4.18 1.31 -15.17
CA PHE A 23 -4.37 2.01 -16.42
C PHE A 23 -3.17 1.78 -17.33
N ASP A 24 -3.42 1.51 -18.61
CA ASP A 24 -2.38 1.59 -19.63
C ASP A 24 -2.16 3.05 -20.01
N ARG A 25 -0.89 3.46 -20.13
CA ARG A 25 -0.45 4.82 -20.43
C ARG A 25 0.17 4.88 -21.82
N ASP A 26 -0.39 5.71 -22.70
CA ASP A 26 0.31 6.15 -23.90
C ASP A 26 1.49 7.04 -23.47
N GLN A 27 2.72 6.58 -23.68
CA GLN A 27 3.91 7.28 -23.19
C GLN A 27 4.21 8.59 -23.95
N ARG A 28 3.63 8.77 -25.14
CA ARG A 28 3.78 9.98 -25.94
C ARG A 28 2.76 11.05 -25.54
N THR A 29 1.54 10.66 -25.19
CA THR A 29 0.43 11.61 -24.89
C THR A 29 0.04 11.69 -23.42
N ASN A 30 0.48 10.76 -22.57
CA ASN A 30 -0.01 10.53 -21.21
C ASN A 30 -1.49 10.13 -21.12
N THR A 31 -2.14 9.77 -22.23
CA THR A 31 -3.52 9.29 -22.18
C THR A 31 -3.57 7.98 -21.40
N LEU A 32 -4.51 7.90 -20.45
CA LEU A 32 -4.74 6.72 -19.63
C LEU A 32 -5.98 5.97 -20.11
N THR A 33 -5.85 4.67 -20.32
CA THR A 33 -6.98 3.77 -20.61
C THR A 33 -7.11 2.77 -19.49
N ARG A 34 -8.29 2.69 -18.87
CA ARG A 34 -8.53 1.74 -17.78
C ARG A 34 -8.37 0.31 -18.30
N ASN A 35 -7.47 -0.45 -17.68
CA ASN A 35 -7.17 -1.83 -18.04
C ASN A 35 -7.99 -2.79 -17.16
N ARG A 36 -7.73 -2.81 -15.85
CA ARG A 36 -8.39 -3.71 -14.89
C ARG A 36 -8.46 -3.09 -13.49
N SER A 37 -9.16 -3.77 -12.57
CA SER A 37 -9.21 -3.44 -11.15
C SER A 37 -8.96 -4.71 -10.35
N ILE A 38 -8.06 -4.62 -9.38
CA ILE A 38 -7.56 -5.72 -8.59
C ILE A 38 -8.05 -5.49 -7.15
N PRO A 39 -9.00 -6.29 -6.64
CA PRO A 39 -9.47 -6.14 -5.27
C PRO A 39 -8.38 -6.60 -4.30
N VAL A 40 -7.94 -5.71 -3.42
CA VAL A 40 -6.88 -5.99 -2.42
C VAL A 40 -7.43 -6.18 -1.00
N GLY A 41 -8.72 -5.92 -0.79
CA GLY A 41 -9.42 -6.22 0.46
C GLY A 41 -9.04 -5.31 1.64
N THR A 42 -8.40 -4.17 1.35
CA THR A 42 -8.02 -3.16 2.33
C THR A 42 -8.18 -1.76 1.74
N GLY A 43 -8.42 -0.77 2.59
CA GLY A 43 -8.49 0.61 2.14
C GLY A 43 -7.12 1.09 1.68
N VAL A 44 -6.93 1.24 0.37
CA VAL A 44 -5.62 1.58 -0.20
C VAL A 44 -5.24 3.02 0.10
N ASP A 45 -4.03 3.21 0.63
CA ASP A 45 -3.38 4.50 0.80
C ASP A 45 -2.27 4.68 -0.28
N ASN A 46 -0.99 4.66 0.11
CA ASN A 46 0.11 4.76 -0.86
C ASN A 46 0.55 3.41 -1.42
N LEU A 47 1.13 3.51 -2.63
CA LEU A 47 1.61 2.41 -3.45
C LEU A 47 3.11 2.63 -3.73
N THR A 48 3.94 1.64 -3.43
CA THR A 48 5.40 1.72 -3.63
C THR A 48 5.87 0.49 -4.39
N PHE A 49 6.49 0.69 -5.56
CA PHE A 49 7.17 -0.40 -6.24
C PHE A 49 8.49 -0.71 -5.52
N ALA A 50 8.75 -1.99 -5.29
CA ALA A 50 10.08 -2.48 -4.96
C ALA A 50 10.87 -2.77 -6.25
N ASP A 51 12.19 -2.87 -6.12
CA ASP A 51 13.09 -3.22 -7.24
C ASP A 51 12.77 -4.59 -7.87
N SER A 52 12.13 -5.49 -7.11
CA SER A 52 11.64 -6.78 -7.60
C SER A 52 10.48 -6.67 -8.59
N GLY A 53 9.84 -5.51 -8.70
CA GLY A 53 8.62 -5.31 -9.50
C GLY A 53 7.32 -5.58 -8.73
N LEU A 54 7.39 -6.04 -7.48
CA LEU A 54 6.23 -6.13 -6.60
C LEU A 54 5.78 -4.75 -6.14
N LEU A 55 4.46 -4.57 -6.02
CA LEU A 55 3.85 -3.36 -5.50
C LEU A 55 3.51 -3.57 -4.02
N TYR A 56 4.05 -2.75 -3.13
CA TYR A 56 3.70 -2.72 -1.72
C TYR A 56 2.67 -1.63 -1.47
N ILE A 57 1.64 -1.99 -0.72
CA ILE A 57 0.41 -1.23 -0.53
C ILE A 57 0.20 -1.06 0.96
N ALA A 58 0.26 0.18 1.46
CA ALA A 58 -0.21 0.46 2.80
C ALA A 58 -1.74 0.50 2.82
N GLY A 59 -2.32 -0.14 3.83
CA GLY A 59 -3.74 -0.45 3.85
C GLY A 59 -4.43 -0.13 5.18
N HIS A 60 -5.71 0.20 5.07
CA HIS A 60 -6.62 0.49 6.18
C HIS A 60 -7.77 -0.54 6.21
N PRO A 61 -7.62 -1.69 6.90
CA PRO A 61 -8.63 -2.76 6.91
C PRO A 61 -9.95 -2.34 7.58
N LYS A 62 -9.94 -1.29 8.42
CA LYS A 62 -11.14 -0.77 9.09
C LYS A 62 -11.30 0.75 8.90
N LEU A 63 -11.87 1.15 7.77
CA LEU A 63 -12.07 2.56 7.40
C LEU A 63 -12.84 3.39 8.44
N LEU A 64 -13.77 2.79 9.19
CA LEU A 64 -14.48 3.50 10.27
C LEU A 64 -13.56 3.84 11.45
N SER A 65 -12.65 2.95 11.82
CA SER A 65 -11.64 3.22 12.86
C SER A 65 -10.68 4.33 12.43
N LEU A 66 -10.30 4.33 11.14
CA LEU A 66 -9.49 5.41 10.56
C LEU A 66 -10.23 6.76 10.62
N ALA A 67 -11.43 6.85 10.03
CA ALA A 67 -12.13 8.12 9.80
C ALA A 67 -12.78 8.71 11.05
N LEU A 68 -13.28 7.87 11.96
CA LEU A 68 -13.93 8.32 13.21
C LEU A 68 -12.97 8.30 14.41
N GLY A 69 -11.83 7.63 14.31
CA GLY A 69 -10.80 7.53 15.34
C GLY A 69 -9.54 8.29 14.94
N TYR A 70 -8.58 7.59 14.33
CA TYR A 70 -7.20 8.05 14.13
C TYR A 70 -7.09 9.42 13.43
N GLN A 71 -7.88 9.67 12.38
CA GLN A 71 -7.88 10.97 11.68
C GLN A 71 -8.41 12.14 12.52
N ARG A 72 -9.15 11.87 13.60
CA ARG A 72 -9.64 12.89 14.53
C ARG A 72 -8.73 13.05 15.73
N ARG A 73 -8.09 11.97 16.16
CA ARG A 73 -7.18 11.89 17.29
C ARG A 73 -6.15 10.80 17.02
N GLU A 74 -4.91 11.22 16.83
CA GLU A 74 -3.80 10.35 16.39
C GLU A 74 -3.39 9.32 17.45
N ASP A 75 -3.87 9.48 18.70
CA ASP A 75 -3.69 8.53 19.81
C ASP A 75 -4.66 7.34 19.79
N GLN A 76 -5.64 7.34 18.88
CA GLN A 76 -6.62 6.27 18.78
C GLN A 76 -6.06 5.12 17.93
N PRO A 77 -6.23 3.85 18.37
CA PRO A 77 -5.80 2.72 17.58
C PRO A 77 -6.61 2.66 16.27
N SER A 78 -5.91 2.41 15.17
CA SER A 78 -6.50 2.12 13.88
C SER A 78 -5.75 0.95 13.24
N PRO A 79 -6.42 -0.21 13.06
CA PRO A 79 -5.82 -1.37 12.40
C PRO A 79 -5.21 -0.99 11.07
N SER A 80 -4.05 -1.57 10.78
CA SER A 80 -3.29 -1.29 9.58
C SER A 80 -2.58 -2.51 9.05
N GLU A 81 -2.25 -2.48 7.76
CA GLU A 81 -1.57 -3.60 7.11
C GLU A 81 -0.71 -3.13 5.93
N VAL A 82 0.24 -3.97 5.54
CA VAL A 82 0.94 -3.85 4.26
C VAL A 82 0.63 -5.07 3.42
N VAL A 83 0.20 -4.84 2.19
CA VAL A 83 -0.13 -5.86 1.20
C VAL A 83 0.89 -5.78 0.07
N SER A 84 1.40 -6.92 -0.38
CA SER A 84 2.14 -7.06 -1.63
C SER A 84 1.18 -7.47 -2.75
N LEU A 85 1.38 -6.89 -3.93
CA LEU A 85 0.69 -7.23 -5.16
C LEU A 85 1.73 -7.51 -6.24
N ASP A 86 1.65 -8.68 -6.86
CA ASP A 86 2.35 -8.99 -8.10
C ASP A 86 1.48 -8.52 -9.29
N PRO A 87 1.88 -7.46 -10.03
CA PRO A 87 1.09 -6.96 -11.15
C PRO A 87 1.03 -7.88 -12.38
N ALA A 88 1.89 -8.91 -12.45
CA ALA A 88 1.89 -9.86 -13.56
C ALA A 88 0.88 -10.99 -13.36
N THR A 89 0.68 -11.41 -12.12
CA THR A 89 -0.21 -12.53 -11.76
C THR A 89 -1.47 -12.09 -11.02
N ASP A 90 -1.55 -10.82 -10.64
CA ASP A 90 -2.54 -10.25 -9.71
C ASP A 90 -2.57 -10.97 -8.34
N HIS A 91 -1.48 -11.68 -7.99
CA HIS A 91 -1.35 -12.37 -6.71
C HIS A 91 -1.14 -11.38 -5.57
N ILE A 92 -1.82 -11.62 -4.45
CA ILE A 92 -1.85 -10.74 -3.29
C ILE A 92 -1.29 -11.50 -2.08
N GLY A 93 -0.28 -10.93 -1.42
CA GLY A 93 0.28 -11.43 -0.16
C GLY A 93 0.16 -10.38 0.95
N ARG A 94 -0.01 -10.81 2.20
CA ARG A 94 -0.06 -9.88 3.35
C ARG A 94 1.28 -9.90 4.05
N VAL A 95 1.93 -8.75 4.09
CA VAL A 95 3.33 -8.59 4.52
C VAL A 95 3.38 -8.15 5.98
N PHE A 96 2.44 -7.33 6.41
CA PHE A 96 2.37 -6.81 7.77
C PHE A 96 0.91 -6.63 8.18
N ILE A 97 0.57 -6.93 9.43
CA ILE A 97 -0.76 -6.67 10.00
C ILE A 97 -0.56 -6.26 11.45
N ASP A 98 -1.18 -5.16 11.86
CA ASP A 98 -1.25 -4.72 13.26
C ASP A 98 -2.67 -4.25 13.58
N ASP A 99 -3.10 -4.47 14.82
CA ASP A 99 -4.41 -4.01 15.30
C ASP A 99 -4.45 -2.50 15.61
N GLY A 100 -3.33 -1.81 15.38
CA GLY A 100 -3.14 -0.38 15.57
C GLY A 100 -2.56 -0.03 16.93
N GLN A 101 -2.15 -1.00 17.75
CA GLN A 101 -1.47 -0.74 19.02
C GLN A 101 0.01 -0.40 18.83
N GLN A 102 0.70 -1.05 17.88
CA GLN A 102 2.11 -0.78 17.61
C GLN A 102 2.31 0.13 16.41
N HIS A 103 1.50 -0.05 15.37
CA HIS A 103 1.55 0.79 14.17
C HIS A 103 0.13 1.07 13.66
N ALA A 104 -0.41 2.22 14.06
CA ALA A 104 -1.74 2.65 13.64
C ALA A 104 -1.72 3.26 12.24
N ALA A 105 -2.72 2.91 11.43
CA ALA A 105 -3.00 3.55 10.13
C ALA A 105 -1.77 3.72 9.22
N SER A 106 -1.08 2.63 8.90
CA SER A 106 -0.04 2.59 7.87
C SER A 106 -0.48 3.35 6.62
N SER A 107 0.34 4.29 6.18
CA SER A 107 0.08 5.12 5.00
C SER A 107 1.08 4.87 3.88
N VAL A 108 2.28 4.37 4.20
CA VAL A 108 3.30 4.00 3.21
C VAL A 108 4.11 2.81 3.69
N ALA A 109 4.55 1.98 2.75
CA ALA A 109 5.53 0.92 2.99
C ALA A 109 6.62 0.99 1.91
N LEU A 110 7.87 0.78 2.31
CA LEU A 110 9.03 0.73 1.41
C LEU A 110 9.87 -0.49 1.77
N VAL A 111 10.24 -1.28 0.76
CA VAL A 111 11.13 -2.43 0.92
C VAL A 111 12.50 -2.09 0.38
N ASP A 112 13.50 -2.22 1.24
CA ASP A 112 14.92 -2.13 0.89
C ASP A 112 15.50 -3.54 0.83
N THR A 113 15.78 -4.00 -0.39
CA THR A 113 16.32 -5.35 -0.63
C THR A 113 17.81 -5.47 -0.32
N VAL A 114 18.54 -4.35 -0.24
CA VAL A 114 19.97 -4.35 0.13
C VAL A 114 20.11 -4.49 1.64
N LEU A 115 19.23 -3.84 2.41
CA LEU A 115 19.19 -3.94 3.86
C LEU A 115 18.36 -5.12 4.37
N ASP A 116 17.58 -5.76 3.51
CA ASP A 116 16.60 -6.79 3.88
C ASP A 116 15.63 -6.26 4.96
N ARG A 117 15.06 -5.08 4.69
CA ARG A 117 14.13 -4.40 5.62
C ARG A 117 12.91 -3.86 4.91
N ILE A 118 11.80 -3.86 5.63
CA ILE A 118 10.62 -3.06 5.30
C ILE A 118 10.45 -1.91 6.28
N PHE A 119 10.21 -0.72 5.74
CA PHE A 119 9.92 0.51 6.48
C PHE A 119 8.45 0.86 6.29
N ILE A 120 7.72 1.00 7.39
CA ILE A 120 6.28 1.27 7.40
C ILE A 120 6.03 2.58 8.13
N GLY A 121 5.45 3.55 7.42
CA GLY A 121 5.12 4.88 7.95
C GLY A 121 3.61 5.06 8.08
N SER A 122 3.21 6.01 8.92
CA SER A 122 1.82 6.47 9.05
C SER A 122 1.74 7.95 8.69
N ALA A 123 0.56 8.43 8.29
CA ALA A 123 0.39 9.83 7.88
C ALA A 123 0.67 10.82 9.03
N PHE A 124 0.32 10.43 10.26
CA PHE A 124 0.44 11.28 11.45
C PHE A 124 1.20 10.60 12.60
N GLY A 125 1.67 9.37 12.39
CA GLY A 125 2.30 8.58 13.45
C GLY A 125 3.65 9.15 13.84
N PRO A 126 4.05 9.06 15.12
CA PRO A 126 5.28 9.65 15.61
C PRO A 126 6.54 8.85 15.21
N HIS A 127 6.38 7.65 14.64
CA HIS A 127 7.48 6.73 14.35
C HIS A 127 7.28 6.01 13.01
N VAL A 128 8.38 5.40 12.55
CA VAL A 128 8.43 4.46 11.43
C VAL A 128 8.71 3.08 12.02
N SER A 129 7.90 2.08 11.66
CA SER A 129 8.16 0.69 12.01
C SER A 129 9.14 0.08 11.01
N VAL A 130 10.12 -0.66 11.52
CA VAL A 130 11.13 -1.34 10.71
C VAL A 130 11.08 -2.84 11.03
N CYS A 131 10.83 -3.66 10.02
CA CYS A 131 10.76 -5.11 10.14
C CYS A 131 11.72 -5.80 9.18
N ASP A 132 12.11 -7.03 9.48
CA ASP A 132 12.87 -7.88 8.55
C ASP A 132 11.95 -8.34 7.40
N SER A 133 12.42 -8.32 6.15
CA SER A 133 11.56 -8.67 5.00
C SER A 133 11.19 -10.16 4.93
N GLU A 134 12.00 -11.06 5.48
CA GLU A 134 11.67 -12.49 5.57
C GLU A 134 10.64 -12.81 6.67
N ALA A 135 10.45 -11.90 7.63
CA ALA A 135 9.50 -12.07 8.74
C ALA A 135 8.09 -11.51 8.43
N ALA A 136 7.92 -10.93 7.23
CA ALA A 136 6.63 -10.55 6.71
C ALA A 136 5.83 -11.81 6.33
N LEU A 137 4.81 -12.11 7.13
CA LEU A 137 4.06 -13.37 7.22
C LEU A 137 3.69 -14.05 5.88
#